data_AF-A0AA35M2W4-F1
#
_entry.id   AF-A0AA35M2W4-F1
#
_cell.length_a   1.000
_cell.length_b   1.000
_cell.length_c   1.000
_cell.angle_alpha   90.00
_cell.angle_beta   90.00
_cell.angle_gamma   90.00
#
_symmetry.space_group_name_H-M   'P 1'
#
loop_
_entity.id
_entity.type
_entity.pdbx_description
1 polymer ?
#
loop_
_entity_poly.entity_id
_entity_poly.type
_entity_poly.pdbx_seq_one_letter_code
_entity_poly.pdbx_strand_id
1 'polypeptide(L)'
;MIPHWVALLATLAATASGALVSTGTSVKLNDIYYFISPFSQGQAYDPSDSRKYSGAIEFTPVTVVAQPLPETSLDNLFEDWISRDDVWQQGFLETIFLSGLSKPNSSTERNYLGSTRSIILPLQSTSALSGPYFLQTSTGNLHSAYRLYEDFAGAFTQSLLQRPDEGFQTLSAQVPGSASVTIGVPSRLYYTPSKSKPLAGIRIGVKDIFALTGVKRSNGNRAWYGLYPPANITGTAVQNLIDSGAIIVGIQKLSQFANGETATADWVDYHSPFNPRGGGYQDTSSSSAGAGSSVASYDWLDLALGSDTGGSIRGPAGVQGLFGNRPTHGLLSLDNVMPMSPKLDTAGFLARDPLV
;
A
#
# COMPACT_ATOMS: atom_id res chain seq x y z
N MET A 1 33.50 49.30 47.59
CA MET A 1 33.04 49.54 46.20
C MET A 1 32.63 48.20 45.60
N ILE A 2 31.39 48.16 45.12
CA ILE A 2 30.61 47.08 44.47
C ILE A 2 31.41 46.47 43.26
N PRO A 3 31.28 45.18 42.84
CA PRO A 3 29.99 44.52 42.60
C PRO A 3 29.76 43.07 43.04
N HIS A 4 28.50 42.86 43.41
CA HIS A 4 27.77 41.60 43.40
C HIS A 4 27.63 41.06 41.97
N TRP A 5 28.10 39.83 41.74
CA TRP A 5 27.69 39.04 40.58
C TRP A 5 26.43 38.27 40.96
N VAL A 6 25.27 38.80 40.57
CA VAL A 6 24.03 38.04 40.51
C VAL A 6 24.10 37.17 39.26
N ALA A 7 24.37 35.88 39.43
CA ALA A 7 24.24 34.91 38.36
C ALA A 7 22.75 34.72 38.07
N LEU A 8 22.27 35.34 37.00
CA LEU A 8 20.93 35.11 36.47
C LEU A 8 20.94 33.72 35.81
N LEU A 9 20.50 32.69 36.56
CA LEU A 9 20.15 31.39 36.00
C LEU A 9 18.90 31.58 35.15
N ALA A 10 19.08 31.94 33.88
CA ALA A 10 18.05 31.87 32.87
C ALA A 10 17.75 30.38 32.62
N THR A 11 16.77 29.85 33.34
CA THR A 11 16.14 28.58 33.00
C THR A 11 15.45 28.75 31.64
N LEU A 12 16.15 28.39 30.57
CA LEU A 12 15.51 28.07 29.29
C LEU A 12 14.62 26.85 29.54
N ALA A 13 13.37 27.10 29.89
CA ALA A 13 12.33 26.09 29.80
C ALA A 13 12.18 25.75 28.32
N ALA A 14 12.85 24.68 27.88
CA ALA A 14 12.54 24.06 26.61
C ALA A 14 11.08 23.61 26.69
N THR A 15 10.17 24.37 26.08
CA THR A 15 8.78 23.96 25.95
C THR A 15 8.77 22.75 25.02
N ALA A 16 8.66 21.56 25.59
CA ALA A 16 8.40 20.37 24.81
C ALA A 16 7.12 20.60 24.00
N SER A 17 7.23 20.60 22.68
CA SER A 17 6.10 20.65 21.76
C SER A 17 5.87 19.24 21.24
N GLY A 18 4.66 18.71 21.44
CA GLY A 18 4.20 17.48 20.83
C GLY A 18 3.27 17.81 19.67
N ALA A 19 3.50 17.23 18.50
CA ALA A 19 2.55 17.25 17.39
C ALA A 19 1.85 15.88 17.30
N LEU A 20 0.53 15.89 17.22
CA LEU A 20 -0.22 14.67 16.87
C LEU A 20 0.07 14.35 15.40
N VAL A 21 0.51 13.13 15.13
CA VAL A 21 0.70 12.60 13.77
C VAL A 21 -0.38 11.56 13.55
N SER A 22 -1.32 11.84 12.64
CA SER A 22 -2.35 10.87 12.28
C SER A 22 -1.74 9.78 11.40
N THR A 23 -1.58 8.58 11.96
CA THR A 23 -1.00 7.42 11.26
C THR A 23 -2.04 6.41 10.80
N GLY A 24 -3.33 6.73 10.89
CA GLY A 24 -4.45 5.84 10.58
C GLY A 24 -4.85 4.94 11.75
N THR A 25 -5.76 3.99 11.50
CA THR A 25 -6.30 3.10 12.55
C THR A 25 -6.57 1.71 12.00
N SER A 26 -6.36 0.66 12.80
CA SER A 26 -6.68 -0.72 12.39
C SER A 26 -8.04 -1.15 12.92
N VAL A 27 -8.80 -1.89 12.12
CA VAL A 27 -10.14 -2.41 12.45
C VAL A 27 -10.28 -3.84 11.95
N LYS A 28 -11.11 -4.65 12.61
CA LYS A 28 -11.46 -6.01 12.16
C LYS A 28 -12.90 -6.00 11.69
N LEU A 29 -13.15 -6.44 10.45
CA LEU A 29 -14.48 -6.55 9.84
C LEU A 29 -14.63 -7.96 9.26
N ASN A 30 -15.60 -8.73 9.77
CA ASN A 30 -15.87 -10.12 9.36
C ASN A 30 -14.58 -10.97 9.23
N ASP A 31 -13.78 -11.01 10.29
CA ASP A 31 -12.52 -11.74 10.35
C ASP A 31 -11.35 -11.27 9.48
N ILE A 32 -11.54 -10.19 8.71
CA ILE A 32 -10.47 -9.55 7.96
C ILE A 32 -10.03 -8.27 8.67
N TYR A 33 -8.71 -8.09 8.80
CA TYR A 33 -8.13 -6.87 9.34
C TYR A 33 -7.96 -5.83 8.23
N TYR A 34 -8.29 -4.59 8.56
CA TYR A 34 -8.17 -3.43 7.69
C TYR A 34 -7.40 -2.33 8.39
N PHE A 35 -6.74 -1.51 7.59
CA PHE A 35 -6.23 -0.22 7.98
C PHE A 35 -7.07 0.88 7.33
N ILE A 36 -7.53 1.80 8.16
CA ILE A 36 -8.26 3.01 7.78
C ILE A 36 -7.22 4.09 7.53
N SER A 37 -7.13 4.55 6.29
CA SER A 37 -6.25 5.66 5.92
C SER A 37 -6.57 6.90 6.77
N PRO A 38 -5.56 7.67 7.23
CA PRO A 38 -5.80 8.97 7.88
C PRO A 38 -6.23 10.06 6.88
N PHE A 39 -6.15 9.80 5.57
CA PHE A 39 -6.42 10.76 4.50
C PHE A 39 -7.84 10.60 3.95
N SER A 40 -8.68 11.62 4.19
CA SER A 40 -10.04 11.68 3.65
C SER A 40 -10.03 11.70 2.12
N GLN A 41 -10.96 10.97 1.51
CA GLN A 41 -11.19 10.87 0.06
C GLN A 41 -12.41 11.68 -0.40
N GLY A 42 -13.05 12.41 0.52
CA GLY A 42 -14.27 13.17 0.30
C GLY A 42 -15.29 12.96 1.42
N GLN A 43 -16.44 13.65 1.35
CA GLN A 43 -17.52 13.58 2.35
C GLN A 43 -18.82 12.97 1.83
N ALA A 44 -19.24 11.83 2.35
CA ALA A 44 -20.44 11.16 1.86
C ALA A 44 -21.73 12.01 1.97
N TYR A 45 -21.80 12.87 2.99
CA TYR A 45 -22.89 13.81 3.27
C TYR A 45 -22.38 15.01 4.09
N ASP A 46 -23.18 16.08 4.15
CA ASP A 46 -22.92 17.22 5.03
C ASP A 46 -23.38 16.90 6.47
N PRO A 47 -22.48 16.90 7.48
CA PRO A 47 -22.84 16.61 8.87
C PRO A 47 -23.78 17.65 9.53
N SER A 48 -23.99 18.81 8.91
CA SER A 48 -25.01 19.79 9.32
C SER A 48 -26.44 19.40 8.91
N ASP A 49 -26.57 18.43 7.99
CA ASP A 49 -27.85 17.77 7.70
C ASP A 49 -28.33 17.02 8.97
N SER A 50 -29.55 17.29 9.40
CA SER A 50 -30.11 16.80 10.67
C SER A 50 -30.23 15.27 10.75
N ARG A 51 -29.98 14.58 9.63
CA ARG A 51 -29.76 13.14 9.52
C ARG A 51 -28.40 12.76 10.11
N LYS A 52 -28.23 12.91 11.42
CA LYS A 52 -27.07 12.37 12.13
C LYS A 52 -27.06 10.85 11.97
N TYR A 53 -26.07 10.33 11.24
CA TYR A 53 -25.69 8.93 11.37
C TYR A 53 -25.06 8.74 12.75
N SER A 54 -25.89 8.49 13.75
CA SER A 54 -25.43 8.12 15.08
C SER A 54 -25.03 6.64 15.08
N GLY A 55 -23.93 6.33 14.40
CA GLY A 55 -23.22 5.09 14.71
C GLY A 55 -22.64 5.21 16.11
N ALA A 56 -22.82 4.19 16.95
CA ALA A 56 -22.08 4.09 18.22
C ALA A 56 -20.55 3.96 17.99
N ILE A 57 -20.14 3.71 16.75
CA ILE A 57 -18.79 3.44 16.29
C ILE A 57 -18.31 4.62 15.44
N GLU A 58 -17.09 5.08 15.69
CA GLU A 58 -16.49 6.24 14.99
C GLU A 58 -16.38 6.00 13.47
N PHE A 59 -15.99 4.79 13.07
CA PHE A 59 -15.83 4.39 11.68
C PHE A 59 -16.81 3.28 11.31
N THR A 60 -17.66 3.54 10.32
CA THR A 60 -18.64 2.58 9.81
C THR A 60 -18.22 2.09 8.42
N PRO A 61 -18.19 0.78 8.14
CA PRO A 61 -17.90 0.29 6.79
C PRO A 61 -19.05 0.64 5.84
N VAL A 62 -18.73 1.21 4.70
CA VAL A 62 -19.70 1.63 3.69
C VAL A 62 -19.20 1.30 2.29
N THR A 63 -20.13 1.14 1.35
CA THR A 63 -19.84 1.03 -0.07
C THR A 63 -20.19 2.34 -0.76
N VAL A 64 -19.29 2.85 -1.62
CA VAL A 64 -19.58 3.98 -2.50
C VAL A 64 -19.71 3.47 -3.92
N VAL A 65 -20.80 3.84 -4.60
CA VAL A 65 -21.02 3.63 -6.03
C VAL A 65 -21.12 5.01 -6.67
N ALA A 66 -19.99 5.49 -7.18
CA ALA A 66 -19.85 6.84 -7.71
C ALA A 66 -20.50 7.03 -9.09
N GLN A 67 -20.71 5.93 -9.82
CA GLN A 67 -21.39 5.93 -11.11
C GLN A 67 -22.92 5.82 -10.95
N PRO A 68 -23.71 6.66 -11.63
CA PRO A 68 -25.17 6.55 -11.60
C PRO A 68 -25.65 5.21 -12.15
N LEU A 69 -26.33 4.42 -11.33
CA LEU A 69 -26.88 3.12 -11.70
C LEU A 69 -28.24 2.86 -11.04
N PRO A 70 -29.15 2.10 -11.70
CA PRO A 70 -30.35 1.62 -11.04
C PRO A 70 -30.02 0.70 -9.86
N GLU A 71 -30.73 0.84 -8.74
CA GLU A 71 -30.59 -0.05 -7.57
C GLU A 71 -30.77 -1.54 -7.93
N THR A 72 -31.56 -1.84 -8.96
CA THR A 72 -31.77 -3.20 -9.46
C THR A 72 -30.54 -3.84 -10.10
N SER A 73 -29.54 -3.04 -10.49
CA SER A 73 -28.33 -3.51 -11.17
C SER A 73 -27.15 -3.72 -10.20
N LEU A 74 -27.31 -3.37 -8.92
CA LEU A 74 -26.22 -3.41 -7.95
C LEU A 74 -25.80 -4.84 -7.57
N ASP A 75 -26.68 -5.84 -7.60
CA ASP A 75 -26.27 -7.24 -7.37
C ASP A 75 -25.19 -7.68 -8.36
N ASN A 76 -25.42 -7.47 -9.67
CA ASN A 76 -24.44 -7.81 -10.70
C ASN A 76 -23.11 -7.04 -10.53
N LEU A 77 -23.19 -5.77 -10.10
CA LEU A 77 -22.00 -4.97 -9.81
C LEU A 77 -21.19 -5.55 -8.65
N PHE A 78 -21.87 -5.97 -7.58
CA PHE A 78 -21.21 -6.54 -6.41
C PHE A 78 -20.67 -7.95 -6.67
N GLU A 79 -21.34 -8.75 -7.49
CA GLU A 79 -20.81 -10.03 -7.98
C GLU A 79 -19.52 -9.83 -8.81
N ASP A 80 -19.49 -8.81 -9.70
CA ASP A 80 -18.26 -8.43 -10.41
C ASP A 80 -17.15 -8.01 -9.43
N TRP A 81 -17.46 -7.19 -8.43
CA TRP A 81 -16.48 -6.73 -7.44
C TRP A 81 -15.87 -7.87 -6.64
N ILE A 82 -16.66 -8.87 -6.22
CA ILE A 82 -16.17 -10.08 -5.54
C ILE A 82 -15.14 -10.82 -6.39
N SER A 83 -15.34 -10.85 -7.71
CA SER A 83 -14.46 -11.58 -8.62
C SER A 83 -13.09 -10.93 -8.83
N ARG A 84 -12.99 -9.61 -8.60
CA ARG A 84 -11.80 -8.81 -8.98
C ARG A 84 -11.18 -7.98 -7.87
N ASP A 85 -11.79 -7.92 -6.68
CA ASP A 85 -11.26 -7.19 -5.54
C ASP A 85 -11.21 -8.08 -4.29
N ASP A 86 -10.05 -8.05 -3.64
CA ASP A 86 -9.76 -8.81 -2.43
C ASP A 86 -9.90 -7.97 -1.16
N VAL A 87 -10.29 -6.70 -1.26
CA VAL A 87 -10.49 -5.78 -0.13
C VAL A 87 -11.96 -5.60 0.19
N TRP A 88 -12.80 -5.47 -0.83
CA TRP A 88 -14.23 -5.35 -0.67
C TRP A 88 -14.85 -6.70 -0.28
N GLN A 89 -15.82 -6.65 0.63
CA GLN A 89 -16.56 -7.81 1.09
C GLN A 89 -17.97 -7.41 1.54
N GLN A 90 -18.82 -8.40 1.80
CA GLN A 90 -20.21 -8.21 2.22
C GLN A 90 -20.39 -7.35 3.48
N GLY A 91 -19.38 -7.26 4.36
CA GLY A 91 -19.39 -6.36 5.52
C GLY A 91 -19.45 -4.85 5.17
N PHE A 92 -19.14 -4.47 3.92
CA PHE A 92 -19.27 -3.10 3.44
C PHE A 92 -20.65 -2.79 2.84
N LEU A 93 -21.57 -3.77 2.79
CA LEU A 93 -22.88 -3.60 2.15
C LEU A 93 -23.98 -3.05 3.05
N GLU A 94 -23.79 -2.98 4.36
CA GLU A 94 -24.85 -2.50 5.27
C GLU A 94 -25.32 -1.08 4.91
N THR A 95 -24.41 -0.24 4.44
CA THR A 95 -24.70 1.11 3.95
C THR A 95 -24.05 1.35 2.59
N ILE A 96 -24.85 1.78 1.62
CA ILE A 96 -24.41 2.06 0.25
C ILE A 96 -24.71 3.53 -0.07
N PHE A 97 -23.68 4.29 -0.42
CA PHE A 97 -23.83 5.61 -1.03
C PHE A 97 -23.85 5.48 -2.54
N LEU A 98 -24.95 5.86 -3.17
CA LEU A 98 -25.19 5.73 -4.60
C LEU A 98 -25.34 7.12 -5.24
N SER A 99 -24.57 7.36 -6.30
CA SER A 99 -24.68 8.54 -7.14
C SER A 99 -25.93 8.51 -8.02
N GLY A 100 -26.50 9.68 -8.32
CA GLY A 100 -27.59 9.81 -9.29
C GLY A 100 -28.97 9.34 -8.83
N LEU A 101 -29.19 9.16 -7.52
CA LEU A 101 -30.51 8.87 -6.97
C LEU A 101 -31.50 10.01 -7.23
N SER A 102 -32.68 9.68 -7.76
CA SER A 102 -33.71 10.63 -8.17
C SER A 102 -34.40 11.37 -7.00
N LYS A 103 -34.21 10.90 -5.77
CA LYS A 103 -34.67 11.57 -4.53
C LYS A 103 -33.48 11.79 -3.59
N PRO A 104 -32.83 12.97 -3.59
CA PRO A 104 -31.66 13.26 -2.75
C PRO A 104 -31.93 13.25 -1.23
N ASN A 105 -33.20 13.11 -0.83
CA ASN A 105 -33.63 13.09 0.58
C ASN A 105 -34.30 11.79 1.02
N SER A 106 -34.29 10.74 0.19
CA SER A 106 -34.88 9.44 0.53
C SER A 106 -33.79 8.39 0.71
N SER A 107 -33.91 7.57 1.74
CA SER A 107 -33.23 6.27 1.80
C SER A 107 -34.13 5.20 1.17
N THR A 108 -33.53 4.14 0.65
CA THR A 108 -34.22 2.90 0.28
C THR A 108 -33.55 1.73 1.00
N GLU A 109 -34.32 0.68 1.24
CA GLU A 109 -33.81 -0.56 1.83
C GLU A 109 -33.98 -1.71 0.84
N ARG A 110 -32.93 -2.51 0.69
CA ARG A 110 -32.92 -3.66 -0.23
C ARG A 110 -31.96 -4.71 0.27
N ASN A 111 -32.24 -5.97 -0.06
CA ASN A 111 -31.29 -7.04 0.17
C ASN A 111 -30.40 -7.22 -1.05
N TYR A 112 -29.09 -7.29 -0.85
CA TYR A 112 -28.10 -7.64 -1.88
C TYR A 112 -27.38 -8.93 -1.52
N LEU A 113 -26.88 -9.62 -2.54
CA LEU A 113 -26.12 -10.88 -2.40
C LEU A 113 -26.84 -11.91 -1.51
N GLY A 114 -28.14 -12.10 -1.76
CA GLY A 114 -28.97 -13.13 -1.15
C GLY A 114 -29.60 -12.78 0.20
N SER A 115 -28.96 -12.00 1.07
CA SER A 115 -29.52 -11.72 2.41
C SER A 115 -29.02 -10.48 3.14
N THR A 116 -28.04 -9.72 2.63
CA THR A 116 -27.58 -8.52 3.34
C THR A 116 -28.57 -7.39 3.15
N ARG A 117 -29.25 -7.03 4.25
CA ARG A 117 -30.07 -5.82 4.29
C ARG A 117 -29.17 -4.59 4.21
N SER A 118 -29.34 -3.82 3.13
CA SER A 118 -28.58 -2.63 2.84
C SER A 118 -29.48 -1.40 2.88
N ILE A 119 -28.98 -0.33 3.48
CA ILE A 119 -29.57 1.00 3.41
C ILE A 119 -28.84 1.76 2.30
N ILE A 120 -29.60 2.24 1.32
CA ILE A 120 -29.06 2.98 0.17
C ILE A 120 -29.36 4.45 0.36
N LEU A 121 -28.33 5.26 0.17
CA LEU A 121 -28.31 6.68 0.45
C LEU A 121 -27.80 7.46 -0.77
N PRO A 122 -28.33 8.66 -1.01
CA PRO A 122 -27.79 9.53 -2.04
C PRO A 122 -26.39 9.99 -1.67
N LEU A 123 -25.45 9.81 -2.58
CA LEU A 123 -24.12 10.40 -2.49
C LEU A 123 -24.25 11.91 -2.80
N GLN A 124 -24.16 12.76 -1.78
CA GLN A 124 -24.46 14.19 -1.92
C GLN A 124 -23.34 14.99 -2.60
N SER A 125 -22.08 14.66 -2.34
CA SER A 125 -20.93 15.28 -3.01
C SER A 125 -19.63 14.58 -2.63
N THR A 126 -19.01 13.78 -3.51
CA THR A 126 -17.60 13.41 -3.29
C THR A 126 -16.82 13.18 -4.57
N SER A 127 -15.56 13.61 -4.54
CA SER A 127 -14.45 13.13 -5.37
C SER A 127 -14.13 11.64 -5.18
N ALA A 128 -14.85 10.92 -4.31
CA ALA A 128 -14.54 9.54 -3.97
C ALA A 128 -14.92 8.63 -5.14
N LEU A 129 -14.07 7.65 -5.38
CA LEU A 129 -14.25 6.66 -6.43
C LEU A 129 -15.15 5.53 -5.91
N SER A 130 -15.58 4.63 -6.79
CA SER A 130 -16.37 3.49 -6.34
C SER A 130 -15.50 2.52 -5.54
N GLY A 131 -16.04 1.93 -4.47
CA GLY A 131 -15.33 0.94 -3.66
C GLY A 131 -15.71 0.93 -2.18
N PRO A 132 -14.98 0.16 -1.35
CA PRO A 132 -15.19 0.09 0.09
C PRO A 132 -14.61 1.34 0.77
N TYR A 133 -15.25 1.86 1.81
CA TYR A 133 -14.72 2.94 2.62
C TYR A 133 -15.08 2.73 4.09
N PHE A 134 -14.34 3.40 4.97
CA PHE A 134 -14.79 3.64 6.34
C PHE A 134 -15.28 5.08 6.44
N LEU A 135 -16.57 5.23 6.73
CA LEU A 135 -17.22 6.51 6.99
C LEU A 135 -16.94 6.94 8.43
N GLN A 136 -16.31 8.09 8.60
CA GLN A 136 -16.20 8.73 9.91
C GLN A 136 -17.52 9.46 10.23
N THR A 137 -18.31 8.88 11.13
CA THR A 137 -19.71 9.30 11.39
C THR A 137 -19.85 10.73 11.91
N SER A 138 -18.83 11.23 12.61
CA SER A 138 -18.79 12.59 13.16
C SER A 138 -18.58 13.68 12.11
N THR A 139 -17.92 13.37 10.99
CA THR A 139 -17.51 14.36 9.97
C THR A 139 -18.10 14.11 8.59
N GLY A 140 -18.65 12.91 8.35
CA GLY A 140 -19.08 12.46 7.03
C GLY A 140 -17.92 12.07 6.11
N ASN A 141 -16.66 12.15 6.57
CA ASN A 141 -15.49 11.84 5.76
C ASN A 141 -15.39 10.36 5.41
N LEU A 142 -15.02 10.07 4.18
CA LEU A 142 -14.72 8.73 3.69
C LEU A 142 -13.22 8.49 3.72
N HIS A 143 -12.81 7.39 4.33
CA HIS A 143 -11.40 6.97 4.42
C HIS A 143 -11.23 5.63 3.71
N SER A 144 -10.23 5.55 2.83
CA SER A 144 -9.96 4.31 2.07
C SER A 144 -9.66 3.13 3.00
N ALA A 145 -10.21 1.98 2.64
CA ALA A 145 -9.92 0.71 3.28
C ALA A 145 -8.69 0.07 2.63
N TYR A 146 -7.72 -0.30 3.47
CA TYR A 146 -6.57 -1.12 3.08
C TYR A 146 -6.72 -2.47 3.77
N ARG A 147 -6.78 -3.58 3.03
CA ARG A 147 -6.75 -4.90 3.65
C ARG A 147 -5.34 -5.19 4.17
N LEU A 148 -5.25 -5.71 5.37
CA LEU A 148 -4.00 -6.06 6.02
C LEU A 148 -3.68 -7.54 5.79
N TYR A 149 -2.56 -7.80 5.10
CA TYR A 149 -2.00 -9.12 4.85
C TYR A 149 -0.74 -9.34 5.67
N GLU A 150 -0.56 -10.54 6.23
CA GLU A 150 0.71 -10.94 6.82
C GLU A 150 1.75 -11.24 5.73
N ASP A 151 2.96 -10.71 5.88
CA ASP A 151 4.13 -11.04 5.06
C ASP A 151 4.76 -12.36 5.51
N PHE A 152 4.04 -13.48 5.37
CA PHE A 152 4.49 -14.79 5.87
C PHE A 152 5.78 -15.31 5.19
N ALA A 153 6.08 -14.87 3.97
CA ALA A 153 7.33 -15.17 3.28
C ALA A 153 8.49 -14.27 3.73
N GLY A 154 8.22 -13.25 4.55
CA GLY A 154 9.20 -12.26 5.00
C GLY A 154 9.87 -11.52 3.83
N ALA A 155 9.13 -11.21 2.77
CA ALA A 155 9.62 -10.61 1.53
C ALA A 155 9.78 -9.09 1.60
N PHE A 156 9.13 -8.43 2.55
CA PHE A 156 9.11 -6.98 2.69
C PHE A 156 9.94 -6.52 3.90
N THR A 157 10.46 -5.30 3.82
CA THR A 157 11.02 -4.59 4.97
C THR A 157 10.01 -3.62 5.57
N GLN A 158 9.12 -3.06 4.75
CA GLN A 158 8.17 -2.01 5.14
C GLN A 158 6.91 -2.08 4.27
N SER A 159 5.72 -1.91 4.87
CA SER A 159 4.50 -1.55 4.16
C SER A 159 4.47 -0.04 3.91
N LEU A 160 3.93 0.39 2.78
CA LEU A 160 3.85 1.80 2.43
C LEU A 160 2.40 2.28 2.32
N LEU A 161 2.21 3.54 2.67
CA LEU A 161 1.00 4.32 2.42
C LEU A 161 1.39 5.55 1.60
N GLN A 162 0.74 5.73 0.45
CA GLN A 162 0.89 6.93 -0.34
C GLN A 162 0.12 8.09 0.32
N ARG A 163 0.80 9.24 0.44
CA ARG A 163 0.24 10.47 0.99
C ARG A 163 -0.36 11.34 -0.13
N PRO A 164 -1.24 12.30 0.22
CA PRO A 164 -1.81 13.22 -0.77
C PRO A 164 -0.79 14.12 -1.49
N ASP A 165 0.41 14.32 -0.92
CA ASP A 165 1.53 15.06 -1.53
C ASP A 165 2.39 14.19 -2.45
N GLU A 166 1.88 13.04 -2.89
CA GLU A 166 2.53 12.04 -3.75
C GLU A 166 3.76 11.34 -3.14
N GLY A 167 4.20 11.75 -1.95
CA GLY A 167 5.21 11.03 -1.17
C GLY A 167 4.64 9.81 -0.46
N PHE A 168 5.52 9.06 0.19
CA PHE A 168 5.16 7.84 0.92
C PHE A 168 5.56 7.93 2.38
N GLN A 169 4.78 7.28 3.22
CA GLN A 169 5.12 7.00 4.61
C GLN A 169 4.96 5.51 4.89
N THR A 170 5.57 5.03 5.96
CA THR A 170 5.33 3.66 6.43
C THR A 170 3.87 3.52 6.87
N LEU A 171 3.21 2.46 6.39
CA LEU A 171 1.91 2.06 6.91
C LEU A 171 2.15 1.25 8.19
N SER A 172 1.96 1.91 9.33
CA SER A 172 2.22 1.34 10.66
C SER A 172 0.98 0.64 11.21
N ALA A 173 0.66 -0.52 10.64
CA ALA A 173 -0.39 -1.41 11.13
C ALA A 173 0.16 -2.83 11.31
N GLN A 174 -0.45 -3.59 12.21
CA GLN A 174 -0.05 -4.97 12.47
C GLN A 174 -1.29 -5.83 12.65
N VAL A 175 -1.36 -6.96 11.95
CA VAL A 175 -2.34 -8.01 12.26
C VAL A 175 -2.00 -8.57 13.66
N PRO A 176 -2.93 -8.54 14.64
CA PRO A 176 -2.70 -9.08 15.97
C PRO A 176 -2.19 -10.52 15.93
N GLY A 177 -1.05 -10.77 16.59
CA GLY A 177 -0.43 -12.10 16.64
C GLY A 177 0.47 -12.46 15.45
N SER A 178 0.53 -11.63 14.40
CA SER A 178 1.46 -11.85 13.29
C SER A 178 2.91 -11.72 13.74
N ALA A 179 3.76 -12.66 13.33
CA ALA A 179 5.19 -12.68 13.60
C ALA A 179 6.01 -11.90 12.56
N SER A 180 5.35 -11.41 11.50
CA SER A 180 5.97 -10.77 10.34
C SER A 180 5.42 -9.37 10.13
N VAL A 181 6.02 -8.60 9.21
CA VAL A 181 5.46 -7.31 8.80
C VAL A 181 4.05 -7.53 8.24
N THR A 182 3.17 -6.56 8.44
CA THR A 182 1.86 -6.54 7.81
C THR A 182 1.89 -5.58 6.62
N ILE A 183 1.38 -6.00 5.46
CA ILE A 183 1.25 -5.19 4.26
C ILE A 183 -0.20 -4.75 4.09
N GLY A 184 -0.43 -3.44 4.07
CA GLY A 184 -1.73 -2.87 3.73
C GLY A 184 -1.87 -2.67 2.22
N VAL A 185 -2.91 -3.25 1.61
CA VAL A 185 -3.18 -3.08 0.18
C VAL A 185 -4.54 -2.41 -0.05
N PRO A 186 -4.61 -1.37 -0.90
CA PRO A 186 -5.87 -0.68 -1.18
C PRO A 186 -6.75 -1.52 -2.11
N SER A 187 -8.07 -1.28 -2.06
CA SER A 187 -9.01 -1.88 -3.01
C SER A 187 -8.65 -1.54 -4.46
N ARG A 188 -8.74 -2.53 -5.35
CA ARG A 188 -8.58 -2.36 -6.80
C ARG A 188 -9.73 -1.57 -7.40
N LEU A 189 -10.87 -1.48 -6.72
CA LEU A 189 -12.07 -0.78 -7.18
C LEU A 189 -11.87 0.73 -7.29
N TYR A 190 -10.94 1.30 -6.53
CA TYR A 190 -10.58 2.71 -6.62
C TYR A 190 -9.88 3.08 -7.94
N TYR A 191 -9.50 2.10 -8.77
CA TYR A 191 -8.66 2.34 -9.92
C TYR A 191 -9.31 1.80 -11.18
N THR A 192 -9.21 2.58 -12.26
CA THR A 192 -9.70 2.20 -13.58
C THR A 192 -8.58 2.41 -14.60
N PRO A 193 -8.08 1.32 -15.22
CA PRO A 193 -7.08 1.43 -16.28
C PRO A 193 -7.54 2.37 -17.40
N SER A 194 -6.62 3.18 -17.87
CA SER A 194 -6.83 4.08 -19.01
C SER A 194 -5.58 4.15 -19.86
N LYS A 195 -5.67 4.73 -21.05
CA LYS A 195 -4.52 4.89 -21.94
C LYS A 195 -3.36 5.68 -21.29
N SER A 196 -3.67 6.67 -20.46
CA SER A 196 -2.66 7.48 -19.74
C SER A 196 -2.21 6.85 -18.43
N LYS A 197 -3.03 6.00 -17.81
CA LYS A 197 -2.69 5.23 -16.61
C LYS A 197 -2.92 3.74 -16.84
N PRO A 198 -2.07 3.08 -17.66
CA PRO A 198 -2.26 1.68 -18.02
C PRO A 198 -2.07 0.72 -16.83
N LEU A 199 -1.36 1.15 -15.79
CA LEU A 199 -1.09 0.36 -14.59
C LEU A 199 -2.04 0.70 -13.42
N ALA A 200 -3.12 1.45 -13.66
CA ALA A 200 -4.07 1.79 -12.61
C ALA A 200 -4.68 0.51 -12.00
N GLY A 201 -4.51 0.32 -10.68
CA GLY A 201 -5.00 -0.86 -9.97
C GLY A 201 -3.98 -1.98 -9.83
N ILE A 202 -2.84 -1.88 -10.52
CA ILE A 202 -1.74 -2.83 -10.44
C ILE A 202 -0.88 -2.54 -9.20
N ARG A 203 -0.75 -3.54 -8.32
CA ARG A 203 0.00 -3.47 -7.06
C ARG A 203 1.43 -3.95 -7.27
N ILE A 204 2.39 -3.13 -6.87
CA ILE A 204 3.82 -3.34 -7.08
C ILE A 204 4.59 -3.24 -5.77
N GLY A 205 5.46 -4.22 -5.53
CA GLY A 205 6.50 -4.12 -4.52
C GLY A 205 7.81 -3.62 -5.15
N VAL A 206 8.55 -2.81 -4.42
CA VAL A 206 9.75 -2.15 -4.94
C VAL A 206 10.97 -2.60 -4.15
N LYS A 207 11.99 -3.14 -4.84
CA LYS A 207 13.28 -3.46 -4.22
C LYS A 207 13.89 -2.23 -3.53
N ASP A 208 14.47 -2.41 -2.36
CA ASP A 208 14.91 -1.32 -1.48
C ASP A 208 16.05 -0.42 -2.01
N ILE A 209 16.67 -0.73 -3.16
CA ILE A 209 17.66 0.17 -3.78
C ILE A 209 17.05 1.39 -4.46
N PHE A 210 15.76 1.33 -4.81
CA PHE A 210 15.08 2.40 -5.54
C PHE A 210 14.60 3.49 -4.57
N ALA A 211 14.97 4.75 -4.82
CA ALA A 211 14.51 5.87 -3.99
C ALA A 211 13.00 6.10 -4.14
N LEU A 212 12.34 6.41 -3.03
CA LEU A 212 10.94 6.82 -2.94
C LEU A 212 10.85 7.99 -1.98
N THR A 213 10.26 9.11 -2.42
CA THR A 213 10.11 10.32 -1.61
C THR A 213 9.41 10.00 -0.28
N GLY A 214 10.06 10.35 0.83
CA GLY A 214 9.55 10.10 2.20
C GLY A 214 9.92 8.74 2.79
N VAL A 215 10.59 7.85 2.05
CA VAL A 215 10.94 6.49 2.51
C VAL A 215 12.42 6.36 2.79
N LYS A 216 12.76 5.75 3.93
CA LYS A 216 14.14 5.32 4.21
C LYS A 216 14.47 4.03 3.47
N ARG A 217 15.62 4.02 2.81
CA ARG A 217 16.21 2.83 2.20
C ARG A 217 17.25 2.20 3.10
N SER A 218 17.27 0.88 3.19
CA SER A 218 18.34 0.15 3.88
C SER A 218 19.44 -0.32 2.93
N ASN A 219 19.12 -0.51 1.65
CA ASN A 219 19.99 -1.21 0.69
C ASN A 219 20.46 -2.59 1.22
N GLY A 220 19.68 -3.23 2.09
CA GLY A 220 20.06 -4.49 2.74
C GLY A 220 21.13 -4.34 3.83
N ASN A 221 21.36 -3.13 4.34
CA ASN A 221 22.36 -2.84 5.36
C ASN A 221 21.77 -1.99 6.52
N ARG A 222 21.87 -2.49 7.77
CA ARG A 222 21.30 -1.80 8.94
C ARG A 222 22.02 -0.49 9.27
N ALA A 223 23.34 -0.43 9.06
CA ALA A 223 24.13 0.79 9.31
C ALA A 223 23.75 1.90 8.32
N TRP A 224 23.56 1.56 7.03
CA TRP A 224 23.05 2.50 6.02
C TRP A 224 21.67 3.04 6.41
N TYR A 225 20.76 2.16 6.83
CA TYR A 225 19.42 2.57 7.27
C TYR A 225 19.47 3.55 8.47
N GLY A 226 20.39 3.31 9.42
CA GLY A 226 20.62 4.18 10.57
C GLY A 226 21.22 5.54 10.20
N LEU A 227 22.16 5.55 9.26
CA LEU A 227 22.94 6.74 8.90
C LEU A 227 22.18 7.73 8.01
N TYR A 228 21.42 7.25 7.03
CA TYR A 228 20.80 8.11 6.01
C TYR A 228 19.35 8.47 6.33
N PRO A 229 18.90 9.71 6.03
CA PRO A 229 17.50 10.11 6.17
C PRO A 229 16.61 9.48 5.09
N PRO A 230 15.27 9.63 5.19
CA PRO A 230 14.37 9.32 4.09
C PRO A 230 14.78 10.02 2.79
N ALA A 231 14.55 9.40 1.64
CA ALA A 231 14.81 10.04 0.36
C ALA A 231 13.86 11.23 0.16
N ASN A 232 14.38 12.30 -0.46
CA ASN A 232 13.62 13.50 -0.82
C ASN A 232 13.11 13.48 -2.28
N ILE A 233 13.46 12.44 -3.03
CA ILE A 233 13.13 12.27 -4.44
C ILE A 233 12.82 10.80 -4.73
N THR A 234 11.88 10.56 -5.63
CA THR A 234 11.58 9.23 -6.17
C THR A 234 12.46 8.97 -7.40
N GLY A 235 13.05 7.78 -7.50
CA GLY A 235 13.87 7.41 -8.65
C GLY A 235 13.06 7.25 -9.92
N THR A 236 13.66 7.58 -11.07
CA THR A 236 12.96 7.73 -12.35
C THR A 236 12.21 6.46 -12.77
N ALA A 237 12.81 5.28 -12.57
CA ALA A 237 12.14 4.01 -12.87
C ALA A 237 10.86 3.79 -12.06
N VAL A 238 10.85 4.19 -10.79
CA VAL A 238 9.66 4.10 -9.92
C VAL A 238 8.66 5.19 -10.23
N GLN A 239 9.12 6.41 -10.50
CA GLN A 239 8.25 7.53 -10.87
C GLN A 239 7.45 7.21 -12.13
N ASN A 240 8.08 6.63 -13.16
CA ASN A 240 7.39 6.21 -14.38
C ASN A 240 6.25 5.22 -14.12
N LEU A 241 6.41 4.33 -13.12
CA LEU A 241 5.36 3.40 -12.71
C LEU A 241 4.21 4.11 -12.01
N ILE A 242 4.53 5.01 -11.08
CA ILE A 242 3.54 5.82 -10.36
C ILE A 242 2.74 6.69 -11.34
N ASP A 243 3.42 7.36 -12.27
CA ASP A 243 2.79 8.21 -13.30
C ASP A 243 1.86 7.38 -14.21
N SER A 244 2.22 6.13 -14.47
CA SER A 244 1.40 5.15 -15.20
C SER A 244 0.24 4.57 -14.38
N GLY A 245 0.10 4.97 -13.11
CA GLY A 245 -1.00 4.58 -12.22
C GLY A 245 -0.73 3.39 -11.29
N ALA A 246 0.49 2.85 -11.26
CA ALA A 246 0.81 1.72 -10.39
C ALA A 246 0.76 2.08 -8.91
N ILE A 247 0.41 1.10 -8.08
CA ILE A 247 0.24 1.25 -6.64
C ILE A 247 1.42 0.61 -5.94
N ILE A 248 2.27 1.41 -5.31
CA ILE A 248 3.39 0.90 -4.53
C ILE A 248 2.91 0.51 -3.14
N VAL A 249 2.96 -0.78 -2.82
CA VAL A 249 2.43 -1.33 -1.54
C VAL A 249 3.49 -1.52 -0.46
N GLY A 250 4.76 -1.62 -0.85
CA GLY A 250 5.82 -1.90 0.10
C GLY A 250 7.22 -1.94 -0.49
N ILE A 251 8.20 -1.89 0.40
CA ILE A 251 9.62 -2.06 0.09
C ILE A 251 10.02 -3.51 0.31
N GLN A 252 10.69 -4.08 -0.69
CA GLN A 252 11.08 -5.49 -0.71
C GLN A 252 12.54 -5.69 -0.34
N LYS A 253 12.79 -6.79 0.37
CA LYS A 253 14.13 -7.23 0.76
C LYS A 253 15.00 -7.56 -0.44
N LEU A 254 16.29 -7.41 -0.21
CA LEU A 254 17.38 -7.66 -1.13
C LEU A 254 18.59 -8.13 -0.33
N SER A 255 19.52 -8.81 -1.00
CA SER A 255 20.86 -9.02 -0.46
C SER A 255 21.63 -7.70 -0.42
N GLN A 256 22.57 -7.60 0.50
CA GLN A 256 23.22 -6.33 0.84
C GLN A 256 23.87 -5.66 -0.37
N PHE A 257 23.57 -4.37 -0.56
CA PHE A 257 24.01 -3.54 -1.68
C PHE A 257 23.80 -4.18 -3.06
N ALA A 258 22.73 -4.95 -3.20
CA ALA A 258 22.39 -5.71 -4.41
C ALA A 258 23.45 -6.75 -4.83
N ASN A 259 24.42 -7.07 -3.96
CA ASN A 259 25.49 -8.03 -4.22
C ASN A 259 24.98 -9.48 -4.17
N GLY A 260 25.75 -10.43 -4.69
CA GLY A 260 25.44 -11.86 -4.56
C GLY A 260 25.60 -12.32 -3.10
N GLU A 261 24.58 -12.98 -2.57
CA GLU A 261 24.58 -13.64 -1.27
C GLU A 261 23.89 -15.01 -1.39
N THR A 262 24.36 -15.98 -0.61
CA THR A 262 23.77 -17.31 -0.46
C THR A 262 22.90 -17.35 0.79
N ALA A 263 21.63 -17.70 0.65
CA ALA A 263 20.73 -17.81 1.78
C ALA A 263 20.91 -19.16 2.50
N THR A 264 20.92 -19.23 3.83
CA THR A 264 20.87 -18.14 4.82
C THR A 264 22.25 -17.73 5.33
N ALA A 265 23.33 -18.35 4.84
CA ALA A 265 24.68 -18.20 5.39
C ALA A 265 25.24 -16.77 5.33
N ASP A 266 24.98 -16.05 4.24
CA ASP A 266 25.55 -14.71 4.01
C ASP A 266 24.63 -13.57 4.51
N TRP A 267 23.37 -13.86 4.84
CA TRP A 267 22.33 -12.87 5.16
C TRP A 267 22.35 -12.45 6.65
N VAL A 268 23.31 -11.59 7.01
CA VAL A 268 23.55 -11.16 8.42
C VAL A 268 22.70 -9.95 8.82
N ASP A 269 22.52 -8.97 7.93
CA ASP A 269 21.86 -7.69 8.24
C ASP A 269 20.34 -7.74 8.13
N TYR A 270 19.82 -8.47 7.17
CA TYR A 270 18.41 -8.82 7.12
C TYR A 270 18.37 -10.30 6.79
N HIS A 271 17.38 -11.03 7.29
CA HIS A 271 17.24 -12.44 6.90
C HIS A 271 16.59 -12.52 5.52
N SER A 272 17.11 -13.44 4.69
CA SER A 272 16.52 -13.80 3.42
C SER A 272 15.02 -14.11 3.60
N PRO A 273 14.16 -13.72 2.64
CA PRO A 273 12.81 -14.24 2.59
C PRO A 273 12.80 -15.76 2.36
N PHE A 274 11.62 -16.36 2.52
CA PHE A 274 11.37 -17.74 2.16
C PHE A 274 11.03 -17.87 0.67
N ASN A 275 11.48 -18.97 0.06
CA ASN A 275 11.03 -19.39 -1.25
C ASN A 275 9.82 -20.32 -1.06
N PRO A 276 8.64 -20.04 -1.65
CA PRO A 276 7.49 -20.94 -1.51
C PRO A 276 7.69 -22.28 -2.25
N ARG A 277 8.75 -22.41 -3.07
CA ARG A 277 9.15 -23.67 -3.71
C ARG A 277 10.04 -24.51 -2.79
N GLY A 278 10.18 -25.80 -3.10
CA GLY A 278 11.01 -26.71 -2.31
C GLY A 278 10.62 -26.81 -0.84
N GLY A 279 9.34 -26.62 -0.51
CA GLY A 279 8.81 -26.70 0.86
C GLY A 279 9.31 -25.59 1.80
N GLY A 280 9.77 -24.45 1.29
CA GLY A 280 10.30 -23.36 2.11
C GLY A 280 11.83 -23.36 2.27
N TYR A 281 12.52 -24.42 1.84
CA TYR A 281 13.96 -24.60 2.06
C TYR A 281 14.84 -24.31 0.84
N GLN A 282 14.22 -24.03 -0.31
CA GLN A 282 14.97 -23.66 -1.50
C GLN A 282 15.52 -22.23 -1.37
N ASP A 283 16.75 -22.02 -1.82
CA ASP A 283 17.35 -20.68 -1.88
C ASP A 283 16.49 -19.75 -2.76
N THR A 284 16.33 -18.50 -2.36
CA THR A 284 15.50 -17.49 -3.04
C THR A 284 16.21 -16.83 -4.23
N SER A 285 17.50 -17.12 -4.38
CA SER A 285 18.50 -16.43 -5.19
C SER A 285 18.64 -14.95 -4.81
N SER A 286 19.68 -14.31 -5.31
CA SER A 286 20.02 -12.92 -5.03
C SER A 286 20.16 -12.13 -6.33
N SER A 287 20.06 -10.80 -6.32
CA SER A 287 19.80 -9.93 -5.17
C SER A 287 18.36 -9.45 -5.03
N SER A 288 17.46 -9.74 -5.96
CA SER A 288 16.03 -9.35 -5.85
C SER A 288 15.20 -10.43 -5.14
N ALA A 289 15.70 -10.95 -4.02
CA ALA A 289 15.09 -12.08 -3.30
C ALA A 289 13.66 -11.76 -2.83
N GLY A 290 13.44 -10.59 -2.23
CA GLY A 290 12.10 -10.17 -1.78
C GLY A 290 11.12 -9.99 -2.94
N ALA A 291 11.59 -9.50 -4.08
CA ALA A 291 10.78 -9.38 -5.30
C ALA A 291 10.33 -10.76 -5.80
N GLY A 292 11.25 -11.73 -5.87
CA GLY A 292 10.91 -13.12 -6.24
C GLY A 292 9.95 -13.76 -5.25
N SER A 293 10.28 -13.73 -3.96
CA SER A 293 9.49 -14.36 -2.90
C SER A 293 8.09 -13.79 -2.76
N SER A 294 7.92 -12.47 -2.84
CA SER A 294 6.60 -11.85 -2.75
C SER A 294 5.71 -12.20 -3.94
N VAL A 295 6.23 -12.10 -5.18
CA VAL A 295 5.45 -12.44 -6.38
C VAL A 295 5.14 -13.94 -6.44
N ALA A 296 6.01 -14.80 -5.93
CA ALA A 296 5.73 -16.24 -5.88
C ALA A 296 4.76 -16.63 -4.76
N SER A 297 4.62 -15.82 -3.70
CA SER A 297 3.84 -16.18 -2.50
C SER A 297 2.50 -15.47 -2.38
N TYR A 298 2.34 -14.30 -2.98
CA TYR A 298 1.20 -13.41 -2.73
C TYR A 298 0.37 -13.14 -3.97
N ASP A 299 -0.82 -13.74 -4.03
CA ASP A 299 -1.77 -13.53 -5.14
C ASP A 299 -2.27 -12.09 -5.24
N TRP A 300 -2.30 -11.36 -4.11
CA TRP A 300 -2.71 -9.96 -4.04
C TRP A 300 -1.68 -8.99 -4.65
N LEU A 301 -0.45 -9.44 -4.93
CA LEU A 301 0.62 -8.65 -5.54
C LEU A 301 0.78 -9.02 -7.02
N ASP A 302 0.77 -8.04 -7.92
CA ASP A 302 0.76 -8.33 -9.37
C ASP A 302 2.18 -8.46 -9.95
N LEU A 303 3.08 -7.54 -9.59
CA LEU A 303 4.48 -7.57 -10.00
C LEU A 303 5.42 -6.99 -8.95
N ALA A 304 6.73 -7.19 -9.17
CA ALA A 304 7.77 -6.58 -8.36
C ALA A 304 8.85 -5.95 -9.22
N LEU A 305 9.27 -4.74 -8.85
CA LEU A 305 10.40 -4.04 -9.44
C LEU A 305 11.70 -4.51 -8.79
N GLY A 306 12.57 -5.11 -9.59
CA GLY A 306 13.91 -5.56 -9.20
C GLY A 306 15.02 -4.87 -9.99
N SER A 307 16.24 -5.32 -9.76
CA SER A 307 17.42 -4.95 -10.56
C SER A 307 18.25 -6.17 -10.91
N ASP A 308 18.94 -6.12 -12.06
CA ASP A 308 19.77 -7.21 -12.59
C ASP A 308 21.12 -6.67 -13.08
N THR A 309 22.16 -6.89 -12.29
CA THR A 309 23.56 -6.60 -12.65
C THR A 309 24.22 -7.83 -13.27
N GLY A 310 24.16 -8.97 -12.56
CA GLY A 310 24.76 -10.23 -12.96
C GLY A 310 23.78 -11.41 -13.03
N GLY A 311 22.48 -11.15 -12.94
CA GLY A 311 21.44 -12.19 -12.81
C GLY A 311 20.38 -11.89 -11.76
N SER A 312 20.42 -10.73 -11.11
CA SER A 312 19.61 -10.47 -9.91
C SER A 312 18.10 -10.35 -10.11
N ILE A 313 17.58 -10.41 -11.34
CA ILE A 313 16.15 -10.65 -11.64
C ILE A 313 15.97 -12.09 -12.10
N ARG A 314 16.80 -12.54 -13.05
CA ARG A 314 16.68 -13.86 -13.69
C ARG A 314 16.91 -15.02 -12.72
N GLY A 315 17.84 -14.88 -11.77
CA GLY A 315 18.14 -15.86 -10.73
C GLY A 315 16.92 -16.10 -9.83
N PRO A 316 16.42 -15.06 -9.11
CA PRO A 316 15.20 -15.18 -8.32
C PRO A 316 14.00 -15.65 -9.12
N ALA A 317 13.82 -15.18 -10.35
CA ALA A 317 12.73 -15.67 -11.21
C ALA A 317 12.85 -17.17 -11.51
N GLY A 318 14.05 -17.65 -11.88
CA GLY A 318 14.30 -19.05 -12.23
C GLY A 318 14.08 -20.01 -11.06
N VAL A 319 14.55 -19.66 -9.85
CA VAL A 319 14.41 -20.55 -8.69
C VAL A 319 13.02 -20.51 -8.05
N GLN A 320 12.22 -19.48 -8.32
CA GLN A 320 10.87 -19.35 -7.76
C GLN A 320 9.75 -19.66 -8.75
N GLY A 321 10.09 -19.98 -10.01
CA GLY A 321 9.13 -20.33 -11.06
C GLY A 321 8.33 -19.13 -11.55
N LEU A 322 9.01 -18.02 -11.81
CA LEU A 322 8.44 -16.76 -12.27
C LEU A 322 9.02 -16.34 -13.62
N PHE A 323 8.36 -15.38 -14.26
CA PHE A 323 8.92 -14.65 -15.39
C PHE A 323 9.80 -13.52 -14.86
N GLY A 324 11.01 -13.38 -15.42
CA GLY A 324 11.95 -12.32 -15.08
C GLY A 324 12.36 -11.54 -16.32
N ASN A 325 11.99 -10.25 -16.37
CA ASN A 325 12.36 -9.38 -17.47
C ASN A 325 13.66 -8.62 -17.13
N ARG A 326 14.71 -8.84 -17.93
CA ARG A 326 15.93 -8.03 -17.94
C ARG A 326 16.00 -7.25 -19.26
N PRO A 327 15.64 -5.96 -19.27
CA PRO A 327 15.71 -5.13 -20.46
C PRO A 327 17.14 -4.96 -20.98
N THR A 328 17.26 -4.50 -22.22
CA THR A 328 18.53 -4.04 -22.80
C THR A 328 19.18 -2.98 -21.90
N HIS A 329 20.48 -3.12 -21.65
CA HIS A 329 21.24 -2.18 -20.84
C HIS A 329 21.14 -0.76 -21.43
N GLY A 330 20.94 0.24 -20.57
CA GLY A 330 20.76 1.65 -20.96
C GLY A 330 19.35 2.01 -21.48
N LEU A 331 18.41 1.06 -21.57
CA LEU A 331 17.03 1.38 -21.98
C LEU A 331 16.28 2.23 -20.95
N LEU A 332 16.58 2.01 -19.66
CA LEU A 332 15.90 2.67 -18.54
C LEU A 332 16.89 3.57 -17.79
N SER A 333 16.43 4.74 -17.34
CA SER A 333 17.18 5.56 -16.39
C SER A 333 17.19 4.89 -15.01
N LEU A 334 18.37 4.86 -14.38
CA LEU A 334 18.59 4.40 -13.01
C LEU A 334 18.90 5.56 -12.06
N ASP A 335 18.47 6.78 -12.41
CA ASP A 335 18.65 7.93 -11.53
C ASP A 335 17.99 7.69 -10.17
N ASN A 336 18.74 8.01 -9.11
CA ASN A 336 18.39 7.77 -7.70
C ASN A 336 18.18 6.29 -7.32
N VAL A 337 18.70 5.36 -8.12
CA VAL A 337 18.85 3.94 -7.73
C VAL A 337 20.27 3.74 -7.19
N MET A 338 20.42 3.00 -6.08
CA MET A 338 21.76 2.70 -5.55
C MET A 338 22.52 1.81 -6.55
N PRO A 339 23.68 2.26 -7.07
CA PRO A 339 24.41 1.53 -8.11
C PRO A 339 25.23 0.38 -7.52
N MET A 340 25.28 -0.75 -8.23
CA MET A 340 26.21 -1.85 -7.92
C MET A 340 27.36 -1.83 -8.93
N SER A 341 27.04 -1.89 -10.22
CA SER A 341 27.99 -1.77 -11.32
C SER A 341 27.30 -1.08 -12.49
N PRO A 342 27.41 0.26 -12.62
CA PRO A 342 26.63 1.04 -13.57
C PRO A 342 26.72 0.57 -15.04
N LYS A 343 27.83 -0.07 -15.42
CA LYS A 343 28.04 -0.64 -16.76
C LYS A 343 27.24 -1.92 -17.04
N LEU A 344 26.63 -2.50 -16.02
CA LEU A 344 25.90 -3.77 -16.08
C LEU A 344 24.48 -3.66 -15.52
N ASP A 345 24.26 -2.71 -14.60
CA ASP A 345 23.00 -2.50 -13.90
C ASP A 345 21.85 -2.21 -14.88
N THR A 346 20.71 -2.88 -14.66
CA THR A 346 19.43 -2.53 -15.25
C THR A 346 18.31 -2.78 -14.24
N ALA A 347 17.19 -2.07 -14.41
CA ALA A 347 15.95 -2.33 -13.68
C ALA A 347 15.06 -3.25 -14.52
N GLY A 348 14.15 -3.99 -13.87
CA GLY A 348 13.21 -4.85 -14.57
C GLY A 348 12.23 -5.51 -13.61
N PHE A 349 11.43 -6.44 -14.12
CA PHE A 349 10.28 -6.97 -13.38
C PHE A 349 10.36 -8.47 -13.14
N LEU A 350 9.72 -8.88 -12.05
CA LEU A 350 9.34 -10.26 -11.78
C LEU A 350 7.81 -10.34 -11.75
N ALA A 351 7.24 -11.33 -12.44
CA ALA A 351 5.79 -11.52 -12.57
C ALA A 351 5.42 -13.02 -12.65
N ARG A 352 4.17 -13.35 -12.30
CA ARG A 352 3.61 -14.71 -12.48
C ARG A 352 3.12 -14.98 -13.89
N ASP A 353 2.77 -13.93 -14.63
CA ASP A 353 2.23 -13.98 -16.00
C ASP A 353 3.05 -13.03 -16.89
N PRO A 354 3.52 -13.46 -18.08
CA PRO A 354 4.29 -12.60 -18.98
C PRO A 354 3.48 -11.48 -19.65
N LEU A 355 2.14 -11.49 -19.53
CA LEU A 355 1.25 -10.47 -20.07
C LEU A 355 0.99 -9.30 -19.11
N VAL A 356 1.34 -9.47 -17.82
CA VAL A 356 1.29 -8.41 -16.79
C VAL A 356 2.52 -7.52 -16.89
#